data_AF-A0A6L8ETS6-F1
#
_entry.id   AF-A0A6L8ETS6-F1
#
_cell.length_a   1.000
_cell.length_b   1.000
_cell.length_c   1.000
_cell.angle_alpha   90.00
_cell.angle_beta   90.00
_cell.angle_gamma   90.00
#
_symmetry.space_group_name_H-M   'P 1'
#
loop_
_entity.id
_entity.type
_entity.pdbx_description
1 polymer ?
#
loop_
_entity_poly.entity_id
_entity_poly.type
_entity_poly.pdbx_seq_one_letter_code
_entity_poly.pdbx_strand_id
1 'polypeptide(L)'
;MQTNIFTLPVSLEQVAALIKRMHPEDRQQLLAMVPELAIDAVKQKKLIDEANQTVEQLKEDLLAELGGEPLSSDEPFLDGFTLGQYLELSETERAKLWDEWSEVALEDIEEVEVHPNALPAR
;
A
#
# COMPACT_ATOMS: atom_id res chain seq x y z
N MET A 1 36.67 -38.19 8.61
CA MET A 1 35.84 -37.43 9.56
C MET A 1 34.85 -36.63 8.75
N GLN A 2 33.57 -37.01 8.78
CA GLN A 2 32.50 -36.34 8.03
C GLN A 2 31.97 -35.19 8.87
N THR A 3 32.19 -33.96 8.43
CA THR A 3 31.58 -32.78 9.03
C THR A 3 30.14 -32.72 8.52
N ASN A 4 29.21 -33.22 9.33
CA ASN A 4 27.77 -33.06 9.09
C ASN A 4 27.42 -31.57 9.26
N ILE A 5 27.24 -30.86 8.15
CA ILE A 5 26.65 -29.53 8.15
C ILE A 5 25.13 -29.75 8.26
N PHE A 6 24.60 -29.58 9.47
CA PHE A 6 23.15 -29.55 9.69
C PHE A 6 22.58 -28.31 8.98
N THR A 7 22.01 -28.50 7.78
CA THR A 7 21.22 -27.49 7.09
C THR A 7 19.82 -27.45 7.70
N LEU A 8 19.67 -26.73 8.82
CA LEU A 8 18.35 -26.29 9.26
C LEU A 8 17.84 -25.25 8.23
N PRO A 9 16.56 -25.30 7.82
CA PRO A 9 15.97 -24.23 7.03
C PRO A 9 15.85 -22.99 7.94
N VAL A 10 16.85 -22.12 7.90
CA VAL A 10 16.81 -20.87 8.64
C VAL A 10 15.71 -20.01 8.02
N SER A 11 14.70 -19.63 8.81
CA SER A 11 13.67 -18.73 8.30
C SER A 11 14.24 -17.32 8.12
N LEU A 12 13.74 -16.58 7.13
CA LEU A 12 14.15 -15.20 6.89
C LEU A 12 13.99 -14.33 8.15
N GLU A 13 12.96 -14.61 8.94
CA GLU A 13 12.68 -13.95 10.21
C GLU A 13 13.77 -14.20 11.26
N GLN A 14 14.31 -15.42 11.33
CA GLN A 14 15.41 -15.76 12.24
C GLN A 14 16.71 -15.05 11.83
N VAL A 15 16.98 -14.98 10.52
CA VAL A 15 18.11 -14.20 9.99
C VAL A 15 17.94 -12.72 10.33
N ALA A 16 16.76 -12.16 10.10
CA ALA A 16 16.46 -10.77 10.43
C ALA A 16 16.59 -10.48 11.94
N ALA A 17 16.12 -11.39 12.80
CA ALA A 17 16.24 -11.28 14.24
C ALA A 17 17.70 -11.33 14.71
N LEU A 18 18.53 -12.17 14.07
CA LEU A 18 19.97 -12.24 14.34
C LEU A 18 20.66 -10.93 13.92
N ILE A 19 20.44 -10.46 12.70
CA ILE A 19 21.01 -9.21 12.18
C ILE A 19 20.60 -8.03 13.09
N LYS A 20 19.35 -7.96 13.55
CA LYS A 20 18.89 -6.91 14.47
C LYS A 20 19.61 -6.90 15.82
N ARG A 21 20.10 -8.06 16.28
CA ARG A 21 20.83 -8.22 17.54
C ARG A 21 22.35 -8.08 17.39
N MET A 22 22.87 -8.05 16.16
CA MET A 22 24.30 -7.88 15.90
C MET A 22 24.80 -6.49 16.30
N HIS A 23 26.08 -6.42 16.68
CA HIS A 23 26.72 -5.15 16.95
C HIS A 23 26.75 -4.27 15.69
N PRO A 24 26.73 -2.92 15.84
CA PRO A 24 26.78 -2.00 14.70
C PRO A 24 27.99 -2.25 13.78
N GLU A 25 29.16 -2.58 14.35
CA GLU A 25 30.38 -2.87 13.59
C GLU A 25 30.25 -4.13 12.72
N ASP A 26 29.71 -5.22 13.27
CA ASP A 26 29.49 -6.46 12.50
C ASP A 26 28.47 -6.27 11.38
N ARG A 27 27.45 -5.42 11.60
CA ARG A 27 26.49 -5.06 10.55
C ARG A 27 27.15 -4.26 9.43
N GLN A 28 28.04 -3.34 9.76
CA GLN A 28 28.81 -2.61 8.77
C GLN A 28 29.74 -3.54 7.99
N GLN A 29 30.36 -4.50 8.67
CA GLN A 29 31.20 -5.50 8.01
C GLN A 29 30.39 -6.40 7.06
N LEU A 30 29.19 -6.83 7.45
CA LEU A 30 28.27 -7.55 6.56
C LEU A 30 27.91 -6.74 5.31
N LEU A 31 27.59 -5.45 5.46
CA LEU A 31 27.29 -4.57 4.32
C LEU A 31 28.51 -4.33 3.44
N ALA A 32 29.72 -4.31 4.00
CA ALA A 32 30.96 -4.22 3.24
C ALA A 32 31.26 -5.52 2.46
N MET A 33 30.83 -6.67 2.99
CA MET A 33 31.00 -7.98 2.33
C MET A 33 29.97 -8.21 1.22
N VAL A 34 28.77 -7.63 1.33
CA VAL A 34 27.70 -7.76 0.34
C VAL A 34 27.15 -6.36 -0.01
N PRO A 35 27.87 -5.59 -0.84
CA PRO A 35 27.53 -4.20 -1.15
C PRO A 35 26.18 -4.06 -1.87
N GLU A 36 25.72 -5.10 -2.56
CA GLU A 36 24.43 -5.13 -3.26
C GLU A 36 23.26 -4.88 -2.29
N LEU A 37 23.34 -5.39 -1.06
CA LEU A 37 22.30 -5.16 -0.04
C LEU A 37 22.15 -3.68 0.33
N ALA A 38 23.26 -2.95 0.42
CA ALA A 38 23.24 -1.52 0.69
C ALA A 38 22.65 -0.74 -0.49
N ILE A 39 23.02 -1.12 -1.71
CA ILE A 39 22.52 -0.50 -2.95
C ILE A 39 21.01 -0.72 -3.08
N ASP A 40 20.53 -1.95 -2.87
CA ASP A 40 19.12 -2.28 -3.02
C ASP A 40 18.27 -1.67 -1.90
N ALA A 41 18.79 -1.57 -0.67
CA ALA A 41 18.13 -0.83 0.40
C ALA A 41 17.93 0.66 0.04
N VAL A 42 18.93 1.30 -0.58
CA VAL A 42 18.82 2.70 -1.05
C VAL A 42 17.79 2.81 -2.17
N LYS A 43 17.78 1.90 -3.16
CA LYS A 43 16.78 1.89 -4.23
C LYS A 43 15.37 1.69 -3.68
N GLN A 44 15.17 0.73 -2.78
CA GLN A 44 13.88 0.45 -2.17
C GLN A 44 13.37 1.66 -1.39
N LYS A 45 14.25 2.32 -0.62
CA LYS A 45 13.89 3.56 0.06
C LYS A 45 13.44 4.64 -0.93
N LYS A 46 14.19 4.85 -2.03
CA LYS A 46 13.82 5.82 -3.06
C LYS A 46 12.45 5.54 -3.68
N LEU A 47 12.16 4.27 -3.99
CA LEU A 47 10.86 3.86 -4.54
C LEU A 47 9.72 4.13 -3.56
N ILE A 48 9.92 3.88 -2.26
CA ILE A 48 8.93 4.18 -1.22
C ILE A 48 8.73 5.70 -1.10
N ASP A 49 9.81 6.47 -1.11
CA ASP A 49 9.73 7.94 -1.04
C ASP A 49 8.99 8.51 -2.26
N GLU A 50 9.24 8.00 -3.47
CA GLU A 50 8.52 8.37 -4.71
C GLU A 50 7.04 7.98 -4.67
N ALA A 51 6.72 6.78 -4.19
CA ALA A 51 5.34 6.33 -4.02
C ALA A 51 4.60 7.20 -3.00
N ASN A 52 5.23 7.53 -1.87
CA ASN A 52 4.65 8.43 -0.87
C ASN A 52 4.41 9.82 -1.45
N GLN A 53 5.36 10.36 -2.22
CA GLN A 53 5.19 11.65 -2.88
C GLN A 53 4.01 11.64 -3.86
N THR A 54 3.84 10.56 -4.61
CA THR A 54 2.72 10.37 -5.55
C THR A 54 1.38 10.33 -4.81
N VAL A 55 1.34 9.63 -3.66
CA VAL A 55 0.14 9.56 -2.81
C VAL A 55 -0.20 10.92 -2.22
N GLU A 56 0.78 11.68 -1.74
CA GLU A 56 0.52 13.02 -1.20
C GLU A 56 0.04 13.98 -2.28
N GLN A 57 0.61 13.94 -3.49
CA GLN A 57 0.12 14.73 -4.62
C GLN A 57 -1.34 14.40 -4.94
N LEU A 58 -1.68 13.11 -5.01
CA LEU A 58 -3.06 12.68 -5.27
C LEU A 58 -4.03 13.18 -4.18
N LYS A 59 -3.62 13.18 -2.91
CA LYS A 59 -4.44 13.72 -1.82
C LYS A 59 -4.66 15.22 -1.97
N GLU A 60 -3.63 15.97 -2.34
CA GLU A 60 -3.73 17.41 -2.59
C GLU A 60 -4.68 17.70 -3.75
N ASP A 61 -4.56 16.95 -4.86
CA ASP A 61 -5.41 17.09 -6.04
C ASP A 61 -6.88 16.79 -5.69
N LEU A 62 -7.14 15.70 -4.96
CA LEU A 62 -8.48 15.34 -4.48
C LEU A 62 -9.06 16.40 -3.53
N LEU A 63 -8.26 16.93 -2.61
CA LEU A 63 -8.71 18.00 -1.72
C LEU A 63 -9.04 19.27 -2.51
N ALA A 64 -8.26 19.61 -3.54
CA ALA A 64 -8.55 20.76 -4.39
C ALA A 64 -9.88 20.60 -5.14
N GLU A 65 -10.17 19.40 -5.67
CA GLU A 65 -11.45 19.08 -6.32
C GLU A 65 -12.63 19.16 -5.35
N LEU A 66 -12.43 18.77 -4.09
CA LEU A 66 -13.43 18.88 -3.02
C LEU A 66 -13.58 20.29 -2.44
N GLY A 67 -12.94 21.30 -3.02
CA GLY A 67 -13.02 22.69 -2.54
C GLY A 67 -12.15 23.00 -1.32
N GLY A 68 -11.15 22.18 -1.04
CA GLY A 68 -10.16 22.35 0.02
C GLY A 68 -10.52 21.69 1.34
N GLU A 69 -11.67 21.02 1.43
CA GLU A 69 -12.11 20.32 2.63
C GLU A 69 -12.27 18.82 2.37
N PRO A 70 -11.88 17.95 3.32
CA PRO A 70 -12.16 16.53 3.22
C PRO A 70 -13.67 16.26 3.33
N LEU A 71 -14.11 15.14 2.75
CA LEU A 71 -15.51 14.70 2.86
C LEU A 71 -15.92 14.54 4.33
N SER A 72 -17.15 14.94 4.64
CA SER A 72 -17.67 14.86 6.01
C SER A 72 -18.10 13.43 6.33
N SER A 73 -17.84 12.98 7.56
CA SER A 73 -18.35 11.69 8.04
C SER A 73 -19.89 11.61 8.08
N ASP A 74 -20.57 12.75 8.18
CA ASP A 74 -22.04 12.84 8.20
C ASP A 74 -22.63 12.99 6.79
N GLU A 75 -21.79 13.03 5.75
CA GLU A 75 -22.23 13.18 4.38
C GLU A 75 -23.04 11.95 3.93
N PRO A 76 -24.24 12.14 3.34
CA PRO A 76 -25.01 11.05 2.77
C PRO A 76 -24.20 10.25 1.74
N PHE A 77 -24.24 8.94 1.86
CA PHE A 77 -23.49 7.99 1.06
C PHE A 77 -24.39 6.80 0.68
N LEU A 78 -23.78 5.74 0.12
CA LEU A 78 -24.46 4.56 -0.42
C LEU A 78 -25.53 3.99 0.52
N ASP A 79 -26.68 3.64 -0.07
CA ASP A 79 -27.82 2.99 0.58
C ASP A 79 -28.30 3.67 1.89
N GLY A 80 -28.24 5.00 1.95
CA GLY A 80 -28.71 5.76 3.11
C GLY A 80 -27.77 5.77 4.32
N PHE A 81 -26.58 5.17 4.19
CA PHE A 81 -25.50 5.34 5.15
C PHE A 81 -24.87 6.72 5.01
N THR A 82 -24.30 7.24 6.09
CA THR A 82 -23.30 8.32 5.94
C THR A 82 -21.92 7.74 5.62
N LEU A 83 -21.02 8.55 5.07
CA LEU A 83 -19.65 8.11 4.78
C LEU A 83 -18.97 7.50 6.02
N GLY A 84 -19.12 8.14 7.18
CA GLY A 84 -18.58 7.65 8.45
C GLY A 84 -19.13 6.28 8.83
N GLN A 85 -20.44 6.09 8.73
CA GLN A 85 -21.08 4.80 9.02
C GLN A 85 -20.60 3.70 8.06
N TYR A 86 -20.45 4.01 6.77
CA TYR A 86 -19.90 3.07 5.80
C TYR A 86 -18.46 2.68 6.11
N LEU A 87 -17.62 3.63 6.53
CA LEU A 87 -16.22 3.36 6.87
C LEU A 87 -16.06 2.51 8.15
N GLU A 88 -17.03 2.56 9.05
CA GLU A 88 -17.09 1.74 10.27
C GLU A 88 -17.52 0.29 10.02
N LEU A 89 -18.14 -0.01 8.87
CA LEU A 89 -18.53 -1.37 8.51
C LEU A 89 -17.31 -2.29 8.38
N SER A 90 -17.52 -3.56 8.71
CA SER A 90 -16.51 -4.59 8.44
C SER A 90 -16.30 -4.75 6.94
N GLU A 91 -15.12 -5.25 6.55
CA GLU A 91 -14.80 -5.51 5.15
C GLU A 91 -15.83 -6.42 4.48
N THR A 92 -16.31 -7.44 5.19
CA THR A 92 -17.36 -8.35 4.71
C THR A 92 -18.68 -7.65 4.46
N GLU A 93 -19.06 -6.68 5.30
CA GLU A 93 -20.31 -5.92 5.14
C GLU A 93 -20.20 -4.94 3.97
N ARG A 94 -19.06 -4.26 3.83
CA ARG A 94 -18.79 -3.40 2.67
C ARG A 94 -18.78 -4.18 1.35
N ALA A 95 -18.18 -5.37 1.35
CA ALA A 95 -18.16 -6.24 0.17
C ALA A 95 -19.57 -6.64 -0.27
N LYS A 96 -20.45 -7.00 0.67
CA LYS A 96 -21.86 -7.33 0.34
C LYS A 96 -22.61 -6.15 -0.27
N LEU A 97 -22.46 -4.95 0.30
CA LEU A 97 -23.04 -3.73 -0.26
C LEU A 97 -22.54 -3.46 -1.68
N TRP A 98 -21.24 -3.71 -1.92
CA TRP A 98 -20.65 -3.56 -3.25
C TRP A 98 -21.13 -4.63 -4.23
N ASP A 99 -21.26 -5.88 -3.79
CA ASP A 99 -21.80 -6.99 -4.60
C ASP A 99 -23.24 -6.67 -5.04
N GLU A 100 -24.10 -6.24 -4.11
CA GLU A 100 -25.49 -5.83 -4.38
C GLU A 100 -25.57 -4.65 -5.36
N TRP A 101 -24.65 -3.69 -5.26
CA TRP A 101 -24.57 -2.57 -6.21
C TRP A 101 -23.99 -2.98 -7.57
N SER A 102 -23.06 -3.92 -7.60
CA SER A 102 -22.42 -4.38 -8.85
C SER A 102 -23.34 -5.26 -9.71
N GLU A 103 -24.41 -5.82 -9.13
CA GLU A 103 -25.49 -6.48 -9.87
C GLU A 103 -26.39 -5.48 -10.61
N VAL A 104 -26.28 -4.17 -10.33
CA VAL A 104 -26.88 -3.11 -11.14
C VAL A 104 -26.03 -2.94 -12.40
N ALA A 105 -26.62 -3.28 -13.55
CA ALA A 105 -25.98 -3.43 -14.86
C ALA A 105 -24.92 -2.36 -15.19
N LEU A 106 -23.66 -2.69 -14.94
CA LEU A 106 -22.50 -2.01 -15.52
C LEU A 106 -22.54 -2.01 -17.06
N GLU A 107 -23.38 -2.86 -17.65
CA GLU A 107 -23.64 -2.98 -19.10
C GLU A 107 -24.26 -1.71 -19.72
N ASP A 108 -24.87 -0.82 -18.93
CA ASP A 108 -25.46 0.44 -19.40
C ASP A 108 -24.54 1.66 -19.21
N ILE A 109 -23.34 1.47 -18.64
CA ILE A 109 -22.35 2.56 -18.45
C ILE A 109 -21.48 2.63 -19.70
N GLU A 110 -21.54 3.77 -20.41
CA GLU A 110 -20.68 4.05 -21.56
C GLU A 110 -19.22 4.08 -21.08
N GLU A 111 -18.45 3.03 -21.37
CA GLU A 111 -17.03 2.95 -21.02
C GLU A 111 -16.27 4.09 -21.71
N VAL A 112 -15.84 5.09 -20.94
CA VAL A 112 -14.96 6.14 -21.44
C VAL A 112 -13.52 5.64 -21.38
N GLU A 113 -12.88 5.51 -22.54
CA GLU A 113 -11.47 5.16 -22.65
C GLU A 113 -10.61 6.29 -22.06
N VAL A 114 -10.17 6.12 -20.82
CA VAL A 114 -9.30 7.07 -20.13
C VAL A 114 -7.85 6.84 -20.57
N HIS A 115 -7.29 7.82 -21.29
CA HIS A 115 -5.86 7.84 -21.57
C HIS A 115 -5.04 7.82 -20.25
N PRO A 116 -3.82 7.27 -20.24
CA PRO A 116 -3.01 7.14 -19.02
C PRO A 116 -2.60 8.47 -18.36
N ASN A 117 -2.87 9.60 -19.00
CA ASN A 117 -2.66 10.95 -18.45
C ASN A 117 -3.98 11.74 -18.29
N ALA A 118 -5.14 11.08 -18.38
CA ALA A 118 -6.43 11.73 -18.21
C ALA A 118 -6.77 11.78 -16.72
N LEU A 119 -6.96 12.98 -16.19
CA LEU A 119 -7.68 13.19 -14.94
C LEU A 119 -9.15 12.84 -15.20
N PRO A 120 -9.76 11.93 -14.41
CA PRO A 120 -11.17 11.61 -14.53
C PRO A 120 -12.01 12.83 -14.13
N ALA A 121 -13.09 13.09 -14.87
CA ALA A 121 -13.94 14.24 -14.64
C ALA A 121 -14.70 14.16 -13.31
N ARG A 122 -14.66 15.25 -12.54
CA ARG A 122 -15.77 16.22 -12.57
C ARG A 122 -15.25 17.65 -12.69
#